data_AF-A0AAV9J1B0-F1
#
_entry.id   AF-A0AAV9J1B0-F1
#
_cell.length_a   1.000
_cell.length_b   1.000
_cell.length_c   1.000
_cell.angle_alpha   90.00
_cell.angle_beta   90.00
_cell.angle_gamma   90.00
#
_symmetry.space_group_name_H-M   'P 1'
#
loop_
_entity.id
_entity.type
_entity.pdbx_description
1 polymer ?
#
loop_
_entity_poly.entity_id
_entity_poly.type
_entity_poly.pdbx_seq_one_letter_code
_entity_poly.pdbx_strand_id
1 'polypeptide(L)'
;MHPTGVTRTAAAAGRNLFQVAQRLPLYGLQQAFGRKMWRRNGHGDDTYWKLTRVVARKQGSRLKAYGVLTWHGQTDPKEREIRGSHKREWRWIPSPLPRPDEGKGE
;
A
#
# COMPACT_ATOMS: atom_id res chain seq x y z
N MET A 1 10.10 -31.51 19.70
CA MET A 1 11.14 -30.53 19.31
C MET A 1 10.70 -29.85 18.02
N HIS A 2 10.10 -28.67 18.10
CA HIS A 2 9.76 -27.87 16.91
C HIS A 2 10.79 -26.75 16.79
N PRO A 3 11.46 -26.55 15.64
CA PRO A 3 12.36 -25.43 15.47
C PRO A 3 11.53 -24.17 15.18
N THR A 4 11.43 -23.26 16.16
CA THR A 4 10.92 -21.91 15.93
C THR A 4 11.99 -21.12 15.19
N GLY A 5 11.96 -21.18 13.86
CA GLY A 5 12.77 -20.32 13.00
C GLY A 5 12.34 -18.87 13.15
N VAL A 6 12.98 -18.15 14.08
CA VAL A 6 12.93 -16.67 14.11
C VAL A 6 13.75 -16.18 12.93
N THR A 7 13.09 -16.02 11.78
CA THR A 7 13.70 -15.36 10.63
C THR A 7 14.01 -13.92 11.02
N ARG A 8 15.29 -13.63 11.27
CA ARG A 8 15.84 -12.27 11.37
C ARG A 8 15.40 -11.51 10.13
N THR A 9 14.34 -10.71 10.25
CA THR A 9 13.88 -9.85 9.16
C THR A 9 14.95 -8.78 9.04
N ALA A 10 15.79 -8.90 8.00
CA ALA A 10 16.74 -7.87 7.64
C ALA A 10 16.06 -6.51 7.77
N ALA A 11 16.74 -5.55 8.39
CA ALA A 11 16.31 -4.15 8.41
C ALA A 11 16.34 -3.64 6.97
N ALA A 12 15.34 -4.02 6.20
CA ALA A 12 15.25 -3.75 4.78
C ALA A 12 15.02 -2.26 4.66
N ALA A 13 16.08 -1.56 4.23
CA ALA A 13 16.07 -0.23 3.65
C ALA A 13 14.70 0.00 2.99
N GLY A 14 13.79 0.68 3.70
CA GLY A 14 12.38 0.56 3.39
C GLY A 14 12.05 1.15 2.02
N ARG A 15 10.92 0.77 1.45
CA ARG A 15 10.48 1.27 0.14
C ARG A 15 9.42 2.33 0.34
N ASN A 16 9.44 3.34 -0.51
CA ASN A 16 8.35 4.31 -0.57
C ASN A 16 7.15 3.72 -1.34
N LEU A 17 6.00 4.38 -1.26
CA LEU A 17 4.77 3.88 -1.88
C LEU A 17 4.97 3.64 -3.37
N PHE A 18 5.61 4.58 -4.07
CA PHE A 18 5.85 4.50 -5.52
C PHE A 18 6.77 3.34 -5.90
N GLN A 19 7.82 3.08 -5.12
CA GLN A 19 8.74 1.95 -5.34
C GLN A 19 8.06 0.59 -5.12
N VAL A 20 7.08 0.52 -4.22
CA VAL A 20 6.27 -0.70 -4.04
C VAL A 20 5.26 -0.82 -5.18
N ALA A 21 4.57 0.27 -5.50
CA ALA A 21 3.57 0.38 -6.55
C ALA A 21 4.12 0.08 -7.96
N GLN A 22 5.33 0.56 -8.29
CA GLN A 22 5.99 0.32 -9.59
C GLN A 22 6.30 -1.16 -9.86
N ARG A 23 6.30 -2.02 -8.83
CA ARG A 23 6.50 -3.47 -8.98
C ARG A 23 5.20 -4.22 -9.22
N LEU A 24 4.07 -3.54 -9.13
CA LEU A 24 2.74 -4.10 -9.32
C LEU A 24 2.21 -3.69 -10.70
N PRO A 25 1.32 -4.50 -11.30
CA PRO A 25 0.65 -4.12 -12.54
C PRO A 25 -0.10 -2.78 -12.34
N LEU A 26 -0.20 -2.00 -13.41
CA LEU A 26 -0.88 -0.69 -13.41
C LEU A 26 -0.38 0.25 -12.31
N TYR A 27 0.92 0.22 -11.96
CA TYR A 27 1.47 1.01 -10.85
C TYR A 27 0.74 0.76 -9.51
N GLY A 28 0.22 -0.44 -9.29
CA GLY A 28 -0.48 -0.79 -8.06
C GLY A 28 -1.78 -0.02 -7.85
N LEU A 29 -2.40 0.52 -8.91
CA LEU A 29 -3.73 1.11 -8.83
C LEU A 29 -4.75 0.08 -8.33
N GLN A 30 -5.70 0.55 -7.53
CA GLN A 30 -6.69 -0.21 -6.77
C GLN A 30 -6.15 -1.19 -5.73
N GLN A 31 -4.83 -1.31 -5.56
CA GLN A 31 -4.22 -2.17 -4.56
C GLN A 31 -4.21 -1.50 -3.17
N ALA A 32 -4.20 -2.34 -2.14
CA ALA A 32 -4.07 -1.90 -0.74
C ALA A 32 -2.59 -1.76 -0.34
N PHE A 33 -2.28 -0.65 0.31
CA PHE A 33 -0.96 -0.35 0.85
C PHE A 33 -1.07 -0.01 2.33
N GLY A 34 -0.37 -0.79 3.15
CA GLY A 34 -0.21 -0.54 4.57
C GLY A 34 1.12 0.14 4.89
N ARG A 35 1.21 0.71 6.09
CA ARG A 35 2.47 1.19 6.66
C ARG A 35 2.99 0.19 7.66
N LYS A 36 4.29 -0.10 7.64
CA LYS A 36 4.95 -1.00 8.60
C LYS A 36 4.71 -0.56 10.04
N MET A 37 4.66 0.75 10.29
CA MET A 37 4.43 1.31 11.62
C MET A 37 3.01 1.05 12.12
N TRP A 38 2.00 1.00 11.24
CA TRP A 38 0.63 0.68 11.64
C TRP A 38 0.53 -0.75 12.18
N ARG A 39 1.10 -1.70 11.44
CA ARG A 39 1.21 -3.09 11.91
C ARG A 39 1.99 -3.21 13.22
N ARG A 40 3.11 -2.48 13.35
CA ARG A 40 3.91 -2.45 14.59
C ARG A 40 3.11 -1.89 15.78
N ASN A 41 2.23 -0.95 15.53
CA ASN A 41 1.37 -0.33 16.55
C ASN A 41 0.07 -1.13 16.81
N GLY A 42 -0.04 -2.36 16.29
CA GLY A 42 -1.22 -3.21 16.49
C GLY A 42 -2.44 -2.82 15.64
N HIS A 43 -2.30 -1.89 14.70
CA HIS A 43 -3.31 -1.66 13.69
C HIS A 43 -3.14 -2.74 12.62
N GLY A 44 -4.03 -3.73 12.63
CA GLY A 44 -3.98 -4.92 11.76
C GLY A 44 -4.04 -4.61 10.27
N ASP A 45 -4.23 -5.65 9.47
CA ASP A 45 -4.30 -5.52 8.00
C ASP A 45 -5.60 -4.83 7.51
N ASP A 46 -6.55 -4.56 8.41
CA ASP A 46 -7.76 -3.75 8.18
C ASP A 46 -7.50 -2.24 8.11
N THR A 47 -6.25 -1.81 8.27
CA THR A 47 -5.84 -0.40 8.14
C THR A 47 -4.88 -0.21 6.96
N TYR A 48 -5.41 0.32 5.86
CA TYR A 48 -4.67 0.45 4.60
C TYR A 48 -5.15 1.64 3.77
N TRP A 49 -4.29 2.09 2.87
CA TRP A 49 -4.67 3.00 1.79
C TRP A 49 -4.92 2.21 0.52
N LYS A 50 -6.11 2.35 -0.08
CA LYS A 50 -6.38 1.89 -1.44
C LYS A 50 -5.87 2.95 -2.41
N LEU A 51 -4.83 2.65 -3.18
CA LEU A 51 -4.29 3.59 -4.16
C LEU A 51 -5.26 3.74 -5.32
N THR A 52 -5.77 4.93 -5.58
CA THR A 52 -6.73 5.17 -6.69
C THR A 52 -6.10 5.93 -7.85
N ARG A 53 -5.10 6.78 -7.59
CA ARG A 53 -4.46 7.60 -8.62
C ARG A 53 -3.06 8.03 -8.21
N VAL A 54 -2.15 8.13 -9.18
CA VAL A 54 -0.83 8.74 -9.01
C VAL A 54 -0.73 9.91 -9.98
N VAL A 55 -0.36 11.08 -9.47
CA VAL A 55 -0.23 12.32 -10.24
C VAL A 55 1.20 12.84 -10.13
N ALA A 56 1.85 13.05 -11.27
CA ALA A 56 3.12 13.75 -11.32
C ALA A 56 2.89 15.27 -11.28
N ARG A 57 3.66 16.01 -10.46
CA ARG A 57 3.62 17.47 -10.49
C ARG A 57 4.36 17.97 -11.74
N LYS A 58 3.74 18.93 -12.44
CA LYS A 58 4.21 19.55 -13.70
C LYS A 58 5.58 20.26 -13.60
N GLN A 59 6.11 20.48 -12.40
CA GLN A 59 7.30 21.32 -12.18
C GLN A 59 8.31 20.74 -11.17
N GLY A 60 8.27 19.44 -10.89
CA GLY A 60 9.28 18.83 -10.03
C GLY A 60 8.99 17.37 -9.75
N SER A 61 10.05 16.58 -9.68
CA SER A 61 10.17 15.11 -9.59
C SER A 61 9.44 14.42 -8.42
N ARG A 62 8.42 15.03 -7.85
CA ARG A 62 7.64 14.54 -6.71
C ARG A 62 6.28 14.05 -7.18
N LEU A 63 6.15 12.73 -7.25
CA LEU A 63 4.86 12.07 -7.46
C LEU A 63 3.97 12.27 -6.23
N LYS A 64 2.67 12.48 -6.46
CA LYS A 64 1.63 12.47 -5.44
C LYS A 64 0.77 11.24 -5.63
N ALA A 65 0.46 10.58 -4.53
CA ALA A 65 -0.44 9.45 -4.51
C ALA A 65 -1.77 9.88 -3.88
N TYR A 66 -2.87 9.48 -4.49
CA TYR A 66 -4.23 9.68 -4.03
C TYR A 66 -4.87 8.33 -3.82
N GLY A 67 -5.70 8.24 -2.79
CA GLY A 67 -6.32 6.99 -2.42
C GLY A 67 -7.41 7.16 -1.39
N VAL A 68 -8.03 6.03 -1.08
CA VAL A 68 -9.05 5.94 -0.05
C VAL A 68 -8.42 5.32 1.19
N LEU A 69 -8.60 5.96 2.35
CA LEU A 69 -8.13 5.41 3.62
C LEU A 69 -9.17 4.43 4.15
N THR A 70 -8.74 3.23 4.50
CA THR A 70 -9.48 2.30 5.35
C THR A 70 -8.77 2.25 6.69
N TRP A 71 -9.49 2.54 7.76
CA TRP A 71 -8.94 2.56 9.12
C TRP A 71 -9.77 1.63 10.01
N HIS A 72 -9.15 0.57 10.52
CA HIS A 72 -9.83 -0.48 11.31
C HIS A 72 -11.11 -1.01 10.64
N GLY A 73 -11.03 -1.28 9.33
CA GLY A 73 -12.16 -1.77 8.53
C GLY A 73 -13.13 -0.67 8.08
N GLN A 74 -13.04 0.54 8.63
CA GLN A 74 -13.87 1.66 8.20
C GLN A 74 -13.25 2.37 7.01
N THR A 75 -13.89 2.22 5.85
CA THR A 75 -13.45 2.85 4.60
C THR A 75 -14.01 4.26 4.50
N ASP A 76 -13.13 5.22 4.25
CA ASP A 76 -13.54 6.59 4.01
C ASP A 76 -14.20 6.72 2.62
N PRO A 77 -15.31 7.43 2.46
CA PRO A 77 -15.97 7.53 1.16
C PRO A 77 -15.22 8.45 0.17
N LYS A 78 -14.26 9.25 0.66
CA LYS A 78 -13.61 10.29 -0.14
C LYS A 78 -12.16 9.96 -0.44
N GLU A 79 -11.81 9.96 -1.73
CA GLU A 79 -10.41 9.92 -2.12
C GLU A 79 -9.68 11.18 -1.60
N ARG A 80 -8.49 10.97 -1.06
CA ARG A 80 -7.65 12.05 -0.54
C ARG A 80 -6.18 11.76 -0.79
N GLU A 81 -5.36 12.80 -0.67
CA GLU A 81 -3.92 12.66 -0.83
C GLU A 81 -3.34 11.75 0.24
N ILE A 82 -2.59 10.73 -0.18
CA ILE A 82 -1.86 9.83 0.70
C ILE A 82 -0.63 10.57 1.24
N ARG A 83 -0.79 11.12 2.45
CA ARG A 83 0.28 11.80 3.17
C ARG A 83 1.42 10.83 3.50
N GLY A 84 2.65 11.26 3.27
CA GLY A 84 3.84 10.44 3.56
C GLY A 84 4.09 9.31 2.55
N SER A 85 3.50 9.37 1.35
CA SER A 85 3.77 8.44 0.24
C SER A 85 5.26 8.25 -0.09
N HIS A 86 6.09 9.26 0.19
CA HIS A 86 7.56 9.20 0.01
C HIS A 86 8.32 8.54 1.17
N LYS A 87 7.69 8.30 2.32
CA LYS A 87 8.34 7.67 3.47
C LYS A 87 8.69 6.22 3.18
N ARG A 88 9.78 5.72 3.72
CA ARG A 88 10.29 4.36 3.48
C ARG A 88 9.65 3.31 4.40
N GLU A 89 8.34 3.37 4.54
CA GLU A 89 7.59 2.52 5.48
C GLU A 89 6.38 1.84 4.84
N TRP A 90 6.26 1.92 3.51
CA TRP A 90 5.14 1.34 2.79
C TRP A 90 5.35 -0.15 2.52
N ARG A 91 4.25 -0.87 2.49
CA ARG A 91 4.14 -2.28 2.16
C ARG A 91 2.86 -2.50 1.38
N TRP A 92 2.92 -3.36 0.37
CA TRP A 92 1.73 -3.87 -0.29
C TRP A 92 1.05 -4.90 0.62
N ILE A 93 -0.25 -4.72 0.83
CA ILE A 93 -1.12 -5.70 1.46
C ILE A 93 -1.84 -6.40 0.31
N PRO A 94 -1.72 -7.73 0.17
CA PRO A 94 -2.56 -8.47 -0.75
C PRO A 94 -4.00 -8.28 -0.28
N SER A 95 -4.69 -7.34 -0.91
CA SER A 95 -6.11 -7.16 -0.66
C SER A 95 -6.82 -8.36 -1.26
N PRO A 96 -7.77 -8.98 -0.56
CA PRO A 96 -8.66 -9.99 -1.15
C PRO A 96 -9.66 -9.36 -2.13
N LEU A 97 -9.58 -8.05 -2.39
CA LEU A 97 -10.42 -7.41 -3.40
C LEU A 97 -10.17 -8.09 -4.75
N PRO A 98 -11.24 -8.56 -5.43
CA PRO A 98 -11.12 -9.16 -6.74
C PRO A 98 -10.39 -8.17 -7.64
N ARG A 99 -9.38 -8.66 -8.35
CA ARG A 99 -8.69 -7.87 -9.36
C ARG A 99 -9.77 -7.34 -10.30
N PRO A 100 -9.77 -6.05 -10.67
CA PRO A 100 -10.73 -5.53 -11.64
C PRO A 100 -10.61 -6.16 -13.04
N ASP A 101 -9.68 -7.11 -13.22
CA ASP A 101 -9.39 -7.83 -14.46
C ASP A 101 -9.73 -9.34 -14.38
N GLU A 102 -10.18 -9.88 -13.24
CA GLU A 102 -10.60 -11.28 -13.11
C GLU A 102 -12.13 -11.38 -13.25
N GLY A 103 -12.65 -10.92 -14.37
CA GLY A 103 -14.10 -10.80 -14.57
C GLY A 103 -14.58 -10.42 -15.97
N LYS A 104 -13.78 -10.62 -17.03
CA LYS A 104 -14.29 -10.73 -18.41
C LYS A 104 -13.38 -11.61 -19.27
N GLY A 105 -13.90 -12.77 -19.64
CA GLY A 105 -13.30 -13.75 -20.55
C GLY A 105 -13.45 -15.13 -19.91
N GLU A 106 -14.24 -16.06 -20.41
CA GLU A 106 -15.07 -16.19 -21.61
C GLU A 106 -16.13 -17.24 -21.27
#